data_AF-A0AAV5GZ80-F1
#
_entry.id   AF-A0AAV5GZ80-F1
#
_cell.length_a   1.000
_cell.length_b   1.000
_cell.length_c   1.000
_cell.angle_alpha   90.00
_cell.angle_beta   90.00
_cell.angle_gamma   90.00
#
_symmetry.space_group_name_H-M   'P 1'
#
loop_
_entity.id
_entity.type
_entity.pdbx_description
1 polymer ?
#
loop_
_entity_poly.entity_id
_entity_poly.type
_entity_poly.pdbx_seq_one_letter_code
_entity_poly.pdbx_strand_id
1 'polypeptide(L)'
;MGGYSQIEVELILLKTATENSIYDYYHLLSGEDLSIKSQDFIHDFFDKNYGKEFIRFESENFQHDYRVKYYYPLQEIVGKPRNHIILNKFGRCLFFIQKGIGIYRNKDINFQKGTNWFSITDNLARYVVLQEKWIKKTFRNSYCCDEVFLQTIVDSSDFRNRLYRKKYDNSIESIRRLIDWKRGDPYIFCFSDQAELTQSNMLFARKFDCSVDANIIDYVVSELACK
;
A
#
# COMPACT_ATOMS: atom_id res chain seq x y z
N MET A 1 -10.59 5.75 -7.99
CA MET A 1 -10.12 5.07 -6.77
C MET A 1 -9.18 6.01 -6.02
N GLY A 2 -8.81 5.71 -4.78
CA GLY A 2 -7.86 6.53 -3.99
C GLY A 2 -8.49 7.66 -3.17
N GLY A 3 -9.68 7.41 -2.60
CA GLY A 3 -10.25 8.25 -1.53
C GLY A 3 -9.63 7.93 -0.18
N TYR A 4 -9.92 8.76 0.82
CA TYR A 4 -9.62 8.48 2.23
C TYR A 4 -10.26 7.18 2.72
N SER A 5 -11.36 6.74 2.12
CA SER A 5 -12.00 5.46 2.45
C SER A 5 -11.04 4.26 2.39
N GLN A 6 -10.04 4.30 1.50
CA GLN A 6 -9.04 3.25 1.40
C GLN A 6 -8.17 3.18 2.67
N ILE A 7 -7.68 4.34 3.13
CA ILE A 7 -6.93 4.47 4.39
C ILE A 7 -7.79 4.07 5.57
N GLU A 8 -9.07 4.45 5.57
CA GLU A 8 -10.01 4.10 6.63
C GLU A 8 -10.21 2.58 6.73
N VAL A 9 -10.32 1.87 5.60
CA VAL A 9 -10.38 0.40 5.58
C VAL A 9 -9.10 -0.20 6.15
N GLU A 10 -7.93 0.27 5.74
CA GLU A 10 -6.64 -0.24 6.27
C GLU A 10 -6.51 -0.02 7.78
N LEU A 11 -6.94 1.14 8.29
CA LEU A 11 -6.95 1.43 9.72
C LEU A 11 -7.93 0.54 10.49
N ILE A 12 -9.12 0.27 9.92
CA ILE A 12 -10.09 -0.64 10.53
C ILE A 12 -9.50 -2.05 10.61
N LEU A 13 -8.87 -2.55 9.53
CA LEU A 13 -8.24 -3.87 9.51
C LEU A 13 -7.12 -3.98 10.55
N LEU A 14 -6.21 -3.00 10.61
CA LEU A 14 -5.13 -2.98 11.60
C LEU A 14 -5.66 -2.90 13.03
N LYS A 15 -6.66 -2.04 13.27
CA LYS A 15 -7.29 -1.90 14.59
C LYS A 15 -7.95 -3.20 15.03
N THR A 16 -8.78 -3.81 14.19
CA THR A 16 -9.44 -5.08 14.50
C THR A 16 -8.41 -6.20 14.77
N ALA A 17 -7.36 -6.30 13.95
CA ALA A 17 -6.35 -7.33 14.14
C ALA A 17 -5.51 -7.10 15.42
N THR A 18 -5.13 -5.85 15.72
CA THR A 18 -4.36 -5.52 16.94
C THR A 18 -5.18 -5.59 18.24
N GLU A 19 -6.49 -5.41 18.17
CA GLU A 19 -7.42 -5.61 19.30
C GLU A 19 -7.63 -7.11 19.60
N ASN A 20 -7.51 -7.98 18.60
CA ASN A 20 -7.75 -9.42 18.76
C ASN A 20 -6.58 -10.16 19.42
N SER A 21 -5.35 -9.93 18.96
CA SER A 21 -4.14 -10.56 19.50
C SER A 21 -2.90 -9.74 19.18
N ILE A 22 -1.77 -10.15 19.75
CA ILE A 22 -0.43 -9.75 19.32
C ILE A 22 0.01 -10.76 18.25
N TYR A 23 0.43 -10.25 17.08
CA TYR A 23 0.98 -11.04 15.98
C TYR A 23 2.36 -10.53 15.60
N ASP A 24 3.33 -11.39 15.28
CA ASP A 24 4.67 -10.92 14.94
C ASP A 24 4.68 -10.00 13.71
N TYR A 25 3.81 -10.30 12.73
CA TYR A 25 3.66 -9.52 11.51
C TYR A 25 2.20 -9.37 11.07
N TYR A 26 1.91 -8.20 10.50
CA TYR A 26 0.65 -7.83 9.86
C TYR A 26 0.91 -7.64 8.36
N HIS A 27 0.28 -8.47 7.53
CA HIS A 27 0.42 -8.42 6.08
C HIS A 27 -0.81 -7.78 5.44
N LEU A 28 -0.63 -6.69 4.68
CA LEU A 28 -1.70 -6.18 3.82
C LEU A 28 -1.80 -7.06 2.56
N LEU A 29 -2.99 -7.59 2.28
CA LEU A 29 -3.33 -8.38 1.08
C LEU A 29 -4.72 -7.94 0.59
N SER A 30 -4.98 -8.08 -0.71
CA SER A 30 -6.30 -7.96 -1.34
C SER A 30 -6.72 -9.28 -1.96
N GLY A 31 -7.94 -9.32 -2.52
CA GLY A 31 -8.47 -10.51 -3.19
C GLY A 31 -7.78 -10.89 -4.51
N GLU A 32 -6.82 -10.10 -5.00
CA GLU A 32 -6.05 -10.42 -6.22
C GLU A 32 -4.61 -10.89 -5.90
N ASP A 33 -4.28 -11.12 -4.61
CA ASP A 33 -2.95 -11.52 -4.16
C ASP A 33 -2.95 -12.97 -3.67
N LEU A 34 -1.88 -13.71 -3.96
CA LEU A 34 -1.68 -15.08 -3.49
C LEU A 34 -0.26 -15.25 -2.90
N SER A 35 -0.12 -16.11 -1.90
CA SER A 35 1.18 -16.63 -1.47
C SER A 35 1.76 -17.55 -2.53
N ILE A 36 3.04 -17.38 -2.86
CA ILE A 36 3.78 -18.20 -3.85
C ILE A 36 4.89 -19.03 -3.19
N LYS A 37 4.80 -19.21 -1.87
CA LYS A 37 5.65 -20.04 -1.00
C LYS A 37 4.76 -20.69 0.07
N SER A 38 5.17 -21.81 0.66
CA SER A 38 4.49 -22.39 1.82
C SER A 38 4.46 -21.47 3.03
N GLN A 39 3.48 -21.73 3.91
CA GLN A 39 3.38 -21.04 5.20
C GLN A 39 4.64 -21.26 6.03
N ASP A 40 5.18 -22.48 6.09
CA ASP A 40 6.43 -22.78 6.81
C ASP A 40 7.58 -21.91 6.29
N PHE A 41 7.75 -21.79 4.96
CA PHE A 41 8.77 -20.92 4.38
C PHE A 41 8.55 -19.44 4.73
N ILE A 42 7.29 -18.97 4.69
CA ILE A 42 6.94 -17.60 5.01
C ILE A 42 7.24 -17.30 6.49
N HIS A 43 6.84 -18.19 7.41
CA HIS A 43 7.14 -18.06 8.83
C HIS A 43 8.65 -18.06 9.09
N ASP A 44 9.39 -19.04 8.54
CA ASP A 44 10.84 -19.10 8.59
C ASP A 44 11.52 -17.81 8.12
N PHE A 45 10.99 -17.22 7.03
CA PHE A 45 11.52 -15.99 6.48
C PHE A 45 11.33 -14.81 7.46
N PHE A 46 10.14 -14.68 8.04
CA PHE A 46 9.84 -13.59 8.98
C PHE A 46 10.54 -13.77 10.33
N ASP A 47 10.74 -15.01 10.78
CA ASP A 47 11.51 -15.34 11.98
C ASP A 47 12.99 -14.96 11.80
N LYS A 48 13.60 -15.32 10.66
CA LYS A 48 14.99 -14.95 10.32
C LYS A 48 15.18 -13.44 10.19
N ASN A 49 14.12 -12.70 9.87
CA ASN A 49 14.14 -11.25 9.70
C ASN A 49 13.33 -10.52 10.79
N TYR A 50 13.18 -11.12 11.96
CA TYR A 50 12.34 -10.60 13.04
C TYR A 50 12.65 -9.13 13.38
N GLY A 51 11.59 -8.35 13.60
CA GLY A 51 11.67 -6.93 13.96
C GLY A 51 11.98 -5.97 12.80
N LYS A 52 11.97 -6.44 11.54
CA LYS A 52 12.16 -5.60 10.35
C LYS A 52 10.84 -5.14 9.75
N GLU A 53 10.78 -3.90 9.28
CA GLU A 53 9.60 -3.37 8.60
C GLU A 53 9.75 -3.51 7.08
N PHE A 54 8.83 -4.25 6.45
CA PHE A 54 8.83 -4.48 5.00
C PHE A 54 7.92 -3.46 4.31
N ILE A 55 8.49 -2.28 4.09
CA ILE A 55 7.81 -1.12 3.51
C ILE A 55 8.67 -0.57 2.39
N ARG A 56 8.08 -0.33 1.22
CA ARG A 56 8.77 0.29 0.09
C ARG A 56 8.62 1.80 0.15
N PHE A 57 9.72 2.50 -0.12
CA PHE A 57 9.76 3.95 -0.32
C PHE A 57 10.10 4.24 -1.79
N GLU A 58 9.51 5.29 -2.36
CA GLU A 58 9.65 5.63 -3.78
C GLU A 58 10.93 6.42 -4.06
N SER A 59 11.06 7.58 -3.42
CA SER A 59 12.14 8.55 -3.63
C SER A 59 12.54 9.17 -2.30
N GLU A 60 13.76 9.70 -2.18
CA GLU A 60 14.21 10.38 -0.96
C GLU A 60 13.44 11.68 -0.71
N ASN A 61 13.15 12.41 -1.78
CA ASN A 61 12.33 13.63 -1.73
C ASN A 61 10.91 13.33 -2.17
N PHE A 62 9.93 13.91 -1.49
CA PHE A 62 8.53 13.78 -1.85
C PHE A 62 8.18 14.61 -3.10
N GLN A 63 7.75 13.92 -4.16
CA GLN A 63 7.44 14.54 -5.46
C GLN A 63 5.93 14.74 -5.70
N HIS A 64 5.09 14.31 -4.76
CA HIS A 64 3.63 14.24 -4.92
C HIS A 64 2.89 15.28 -4.08
N ASP A 65 3.54 16.42 -3.85
CA ASP A 65 3.07 17.57 -3.09
C ASP A 65 1.61 17.95 -3.35
N TYR A 66 1.20 17.97 -4.62
CA TYR A 66 -0.16 18.31 -5.00
C TYR A 66 -1.21 17.43 -4.32
N ARG A 67 -0.89 16.17 -4.00
CA ARG A 67 -1.82 15.21 -3.37
C ARG A 67 -2.23 15.62 -1.95
N VAL A 68 -1.36 16.35 -1.26
CA VAL A 68 -1.51 16.67 0.17
C VAL A 68 -1.62 18.17 0.44
N LYS A 69 -1.07 19.03 -0.44
CA LYS A 69 -1.04 20.50 -0.28
C LYS A 69 -2.38 21.18 -0.48
N TYR A 70 -3.31 20.57 -1.21
CA TYR A 70 -4.64 21.14 -1.50
C TYR A 70 -5.76 20.34 -0.84
N TYR A 71 -6.93 20.96 -0.69
CA TYR A 71 -8.15 20.30 -0.27
C TYR A 71 -8.86 19.64 -1.47
N TYR A 72 -9.17 18.35 -1.31
CA TYR A 72 -9.92 17.51 -2.25
C TYR A 72 -11.19 16.93 -1.57
N PRO A 73 -12.15 17.76 -1.13
CA PRO A 73 -13.30 17.31 -0.33
C PRO A 73 -14.27 16.40 -1.10
N LEU A 74 -14.19 16.39 -2.44
CA LEU A 74 -15.06 15.59 -3.31
C LEU A 74 -14.40 14.30 -3.81
N GLN A 75 -13.19 13.98 -3.35
CA GLN A 75 -12.43 12.84 -3.86
C GLN A 75 -13.19 11.50 -3.70
N GLU A 76 -13.92 11.34 -2.60
CA GLU A 76 -14.76 10.15 -2.33
C GLU A 76 -15.86 9.91 -3.38
N ILE A 77 -16.39 11.00 -3.95
CA ILE A 77 -17.53 10.97 -4.87
C ILE A 77 -17.02 10.92 -6.32
N VAL A 78 -16.05 11.76 -6.63
CA VAL A 78 -15.43 11.93 -7.96
C VAL A 78 -14.56 10.73 -8.34
N GLY A 79 -13.93 10.08 -7.35
CA GLY A 79 -13.05 8.94 -7.57
C GLY A 79 -13.76 7.63 -7.93
N LYS A 80 -15.10 7.57 -7.90
CA LYS A 80 -15.87 6.37 -8.28
C LYS A 80 -16.17 6.42 -9.78
N PRO A 81 -16.25 5.27 -10.48
CA PRO A 81 -16.47 5.20 -11.94
C PRO A 81 -17.85 5.70 -12.43
N ARG A 82 -18.65 6.35 -11.55
CA ARG A 82 -19.87 7.03 -11.96
C ARG A 82 -19.49 8.39 -12.53
N ASN A 83 -19.94 8.69 -13.76
CA ASN A 83 -19.66 9.92 -14.49
C ASN A 83 -20.24 11.18 -13.82
N HIS A 84 -19.66 11.63 -12.72
CA HIS A 84 -20.01 12.86 -12.02
C HIS A 84 -19.32 14.08 -12.64
N ILE A 85 -19.53 14.30 -13.95
CA ILE A 85 -18.83 15.32 -14.76
C ILE A 85 -18.88 16.71 -14.14
N ILE A 86 -20.02 17.10 -13.57
CA ILE A 86 -20.21 18.42 -12.92
C ILE A 86 -19.34 18.53 -11.66
N LEU A 87 -19.35 17.52 -10.79
CA LEU A 87 -18.54 17.50 -9.57
C LEU A 87 -17.05 17.44 -9.88
N ASN A 88 -16.65 16.74 -10.94
CA ASN A 88 -15.26 16.70 -11.42
C ASN A 88 -14.79 18.08 -11.86
N LYS A 89 -15.62 18.79 -12.66
CA LYS A 89 -15.34 20.17 -13.07
C LYS A 89 -15.27 21.11 -11.86
N PHE A 90 -16.19 20.98 -10.91
CA PHE A 90 -16.19 21.78 -9.69
C PHE A 90 -14.94 21.53 -8.83
N GLY A 91 -14.56 20.27 -8.59
CA GLY A 91 -13.35 19.91 -7.87
C GLY A 91 -12.08 20.46 -8.53
N ARG A 92 -12.02 20.42 -9.87
CA ARG A 92 -10.90 21.00 -10.64
C ARG A 92 -10.86 22.53 -10.55
N CYS A 93 -12.01 23.20 -10.58
CA CYS A 93 -12.10 24.64 -10.36
C CYS A 93 -11.61 25.02 -8.96
N LEU A 94 -12.08 24.30 -7.92
CA LEU A 94 -11.66 24.51 -6.54
C LEU A 94 -10.14 24.34 -6.36
N PHE A 95 -9.53 23.35 -7.05
CA PHE A 95 -8.07 23.20 -7.07
C PHE A 95 -7.37 24.42 -7.67
N PHE A 96 -7.81 24.94 -8.82
CA PHE A 96 -7.19 26.10 -9.44
C PHE A 96 -7.37 27.38 -8.60
N ILE A 97 -8.52 27.56 -7.95
CA ILE A 97 -8.76 28.67 -7.03
C ILE A 97 -7.78 28.62 -5.85
N GLN A 98 -7.64 27.46 -5.19
CA GLN A 98 -6.69 27.29 -4.09
C GLN A 98 -5.25 27.58 -4.53
N LYS A 99 -4.85 27.10 -5.72
CA LYS A 99 -3.53 27.34 -6.30
C LYS A 99 -3.28 28.82 -6.59
N GLY A 100 -4.27 29.53 -7.13
CA GLY A 100 -4.17 30.96 -7.45
C GLY A 100 -4.13 31.87 -6.22
N ILE A 101 -4.88 31.52 -5.16
CA ILE A 101 -4.94 32.28 -3.91
C ILE A 101 -3.77 31.93 -2.96
N GLY A 102 -3.11 30.78 -3.15
CA GLY A 102 -2.00 30.33 -2.30
C GLY A 102 -2.45 29.68 -0.99
N ILE A 103 -3.65 29.09 -0.95
CA ILE A 103 -4.14 28.33 0.19
C ILE A 103 -3.50 26.94 0.15
N TYR A 104 -2.51 26.71 1.01
CA TYR A 104 -1.85 25.43 1.15
C TYR A 104 -1.98 24.90 2.58
N ARG A 105 -2.27 23.60 2.71
CA ARG A 105 -2.33 22.88 3.99
C ARG A 105 -1.07 22.03 4.19
N ASN A 106 -0.88 21.56 5.42
CA ASN A 106 0.15 20.58 5.79
C ASN A 106 1.59 21.01 5.46
N LYS A 107 1.92 22.29 5.56
CA LYS A 107 3.24 22.83 5.19
C LYS A 107 4.39 22.30 6.05
N ASP A 108 4.09 21.96 7.30
CA ASP A 108 5.08 21.57 8.31
C ASP A 108 5.23 20.03 8.43
N ILE A 109 4.68 19.28 7.48
CA ILE A 109 4.74 17.81 7.46
C ILE A 109 5.68 17.37 6.34
N ASN A 110 6.70 16.61 6.71
CA ASN A 110 7.58 15.93 5.76
C ASN A 110 6.88 14.66 5.27
N PHE A 111 6.18 14.77 4.14
CA PHE A 111 5.48 13.65 3.54
C PHE A 111 6.45 12.69 2.87
N GLN A 112 6.03 11.43 2.78
CA GLN A 112 6.77 10.41 2.06
C GLN A 112 5.81 9.45 1.36
N LYS A 113 6.24 8.88 0.23
CA LYS A 113 5.43 7.97 -0.59
C LYS A 113 6.13 6.63 -0.80
N GLY A 114 5.32 5.61 -1.02
CA GLY A 114 5.77 4.29 -1.43
C GLY A 114 4.71 3.52 -2.19
N THR A 115 4.53 2.26 -1.79
CA THR A 115 3.45 1.39 -2.25
C THR A 115 2.49 1.12 -1.11
N ASN A 116 1.27 0.73 -1.46
CA ASN A 116 0.28 0.38 -0.45
C ASN A 116 0.64 -0.89 0.34
N TRP A 117 1.33 -1.85 -0.31
CA TRP A 117 1.63 -3.14 0.30
C TRP A 117 2.72 -3.06 1.37
N PHE A 118 2.50 -3.76 2.48
CA PHE A 118 3.46 -3.83 3.58
C PHE A 118 3.39 -5.14 4.36
N SER A 119 4.47 -5.49 5.02
CA SER A 119 4.46 -6.43 6.15
C SER A 119 5.12 -5.75 7.34
N ILE A 120 4.36 -5.47 8.39
CA ILE A 120 4.81 -4.64 9.51
C ILE A 120 4.68 -5.37 10.84
N THR A 121 5.52 -5.00 11.80
CA THR A 121 5.49 -5.58 13.15
C THR A 121 4.26 -5.11 13.94
N ASP A 122 3.87 -5.84 15.00
CA ASP A 122 2.81 -5.42 15.94
C ASP A 122 3.04 -4.01 16.49
N ASN A 123 4.28 -3.70 16.85
CA ASN A 123 4.66 -2.39 17.37
C ASN A 123 4.32 -1.28 16.38
N LEU A 124 4.64 -1.46 15.09
CA LEU A 124 4.32 -0.47 14.07
C LEU A 124 2.82 -0.44 13.78
N ALA A 125 2.15 -1.59 13.71
CA ALA A 125 0.71 -1.67 13.49
C ALA A 125 -0.07 -0.89 14.56
N ARG A 126 0.23 -1.12 15.84
CA ARG A 126 -0.37 -0.38 16.97
C ARG A 126 -0.02 1.10 16.93
N TYR A 127 1.24 1.43 16.61
CA TYR A 127 1.64 2.83 16.47
C TYR A 127 0.84 3.56 15.39
N VAL A 128 0.62 2.94 14.23
CA VAL A 128 -0.21 3.50 13.15
C VAL A 128 -1.66 3.69 13.61
N VAL A 129 -2.25 2.71 14.30
CA VAL A 129 -3.61 2.82 14.87
C VAL A 129 -3.70 3.98 15.86
N LEU A 130 -2.69 4.19 16.71
CA LEU A 130 -2.65 5.34 17.64
C LEU A 130 -2.66 6.69 16.91
N GLN A 131 -2.16 6.75 15.67
CA GLN A 131 -2.17 7.95 14.84
C GLN A 131 -3.50 8.19 14.10
N GLU A 132 -4.54 7.37 14.29
CA GLU A 132 -5.82 7.45 13.57
C GLU A 132 -6.38 8.88 13.47
N LYS A 133 -6.41 9.63 14.58
CA LYS A 133 -6.91 11.02 14.60
C LYS A 133 -6.08 11.96 13.73
N TRP A 134 -4.76 11.82 13.78
CA TRP A 134 -3.84 12.61 12.96
C TRP A 134 -3.98 12.23 11.49
N ILE A 135 -4.02 10.93 11.17
CA ILE A 135 -4.21 10.41 9.81
C ILE A 135 -5.50 10.98 9.21
N LYS A 136 -6.62 10.92 9.96
CA LYS A 136 -7.90 11.46 9.52
C LYS A 136 -7.83 12.96 9.25
N LYS A 137 -7.24 13.74 10.15
CA LYS A 137 -7.08 15.20 9.97
C LYS A 137 -6.23 15.53 8.74
N THR A 138 -5.13 14.80 8.54
CA THR A 138 -4.14 15.06 7.49
C THR A 138 -4.63 14.59 6.11
N PHE A 139 -5.24 13.42 6.01
CA PHE A 139 -5.51 12.76 4.72
C PHE A 139 -6.99 12.74 4.28
N ARG A 140 -7.97 13.09 5.12
CA ARG A 140 -9.40 13.03 4.75
C ARG A 140 -9.76 13.80 3.47
N ASN A 141 -9.13 14.96 3.26
CA ASN A 141 -9.35 15.79 2.08
C ASN A 141 -8.11 15.79 1.16
N SER A 142 -7.42 14.66 1.07
CA SER A 142 -6.25 14.47 0.19
C SER A 142 -6.62 13.69 -1.07
N TYR A 143 -5.68 13.61 -2.02
CA TYR A 143 -5.87 12.93 -3.30
C TYR A 143 -4.97 11.69 -3.38
N CYS A 144 -5.53 10.48 -3.44
CA CYS A 144 -4.80 9.21 -3.63
C CYS A 144 -3.58 9.06 -2.69
N CYS A 145 -3.85 9.07 -1.39
CA CYS A 145 -2.83 9.09 -0.33
C CYS A 145 -2.77 7.80 0.51
N ASP A 146 -3.43 6.74 0.06
CA ASP A 146 -3.25 5.37 0.56
C ASP A 146 -1.77 4.98 0.55
N GLU A 147 -1.03 5.33 -0.51
CA GLU A 147 0.42 5.09 -0.60
C GLU A 147 1.32 6.13 0.12
N VAL A 148 0.76 7.02 0.95
CA VAL A 148 1.48 8.16 1.56
C VAL A 148 1.47 8.11 3.09
N PHE A 149 0.35 7.76 3.71
CA PHE A 149 0.20 7.91 5.16
C PHE A 149 1.19 7.03 5.94
N LEU A 150 1.32 5.76 5.57
CA LEU A 150 2.19 4.81 6.28
C LEU A 150 3.66 5.23 6.17
N GLN A 151 4.11 5.55 4.95
CA GLN A 151 5.49 5.99 4.72
C GLN A 151 5.79 7.28 5.47
N THR A 152 4.86 8.22 5.53
CA THR A 152 5.02 9.47 6.29
C THR A 152 5.15 9.20 7.80
N ILE A 153 4.36 8.29 8.36
CA ILE A 153 4.44 7.89 9.78
C ILE A 153 5.76 7.18 10.08
N VAL A 154 6.18 6.27 9.19
CA VAL A 154 7.41 5.49 9.38
C VAL A 154 8.64 6.39 9.25
N ASP A 155 8.66 7.29 8.28
CA ASP A 155 9.78 8.21 8.06
C ASP A 155 10.00 9.15 9.25
N SER A 156 8.91 9.58 9.90
CA SER A 156 8.92 10.47 11.07
C SER A 156 9.11 9.75 12.40
N SER A 157 9.44 8.45 12.41
CA SER A 157 9.59 7.65 13.62
C SER A 157 10.81 6.73 13.58
N ASP A 158 11.15 6.13 14.73
CA ASP A 158 12.28 5.20 14.85
C ASP A 158 12.09 3.90 14.03
N PHE A 159 10.88 3.62 13.55
CA PHE A 159 10.60 2.49 12.67
C PHE A 159 11.35 2.59 11.34
N ARG A 160 11.69 3.80 10.87
CA ARG A 160 12.58 4.00 9.72
C ARG A 160 13.91 3.24 9.86
N ASN A 161 14.44 3.15 11.07
CA ASN A 161 15.71 2.45 11.32
C ASN A 161 15.58 0.93 11.21
N ARG A 162 14.36 0.40 11.32
CA ARG A 162 14.01 -1.01 11.26
C ARG A 162 13.60 -1.49 9.86
N LEU A 163 13.56 -0.59 8.86
CA LEU A 163 13.26 -0.98 7.48
C LEU A 163 14.17 -2.13 7.01
N TYR A 164 13.55 -3.17 6.44
CA TYR A 164 14.26 -4.29 5.83
C TYR A 164 15.19 -3.81 4.70
N ARG A 165 14.72 -2.85 3.90
CA ARG A 165 15.52 -2.13 2.91
C ARG A 165 15.30 -0.63 3.04
N LYS A 166 16.40 0.12 3.18
CA LYS A 166 16.40 1.59 3.29
C LYS A 166 16.59 2.31 1.93
N LYS A 167 16.72 1.56 0.84
CA LYS A 167 16.97 2.11 -0.50
C LYS A 167 15.69 2.66 -1.13
N TYR A 168 15.82 3.78 -1.83
CA TYR A 168 14.77 4.42 -2.63
C TYR A 168 14.87 4.02 -4.11
N ASP A 169 14.72 2.73 -4.39
CA ASP A 169 14.94 2.15 -5.72
C ASP A 169 13.70 1.46 -6.30
N ASN A 170 12.54 1.68 -5.68
CA ASN A 170 11.27 1.03 -6.05
C ASN A 170 11.34 -0.51 -6.12
N SER A 171 12.32 -1.14 -5.47
CA SER A 171 12.47 -2.59 -5.52
C SER A 171 11.33 -3.32 -4.81
N ILE A 172 10.77 -4.32 -5.48
CA ILE A 172 9.73 -5.22 -4.96
C ILE A 172 10.20 -6.04 -3.74
N GLU A 173 11.51 -6.23 -3.61
CA GLU A 173 12.15 -6.88 -2.46
C GLU A 173 11.86 -6.19 -1.12
N SER A 174 11.63 -4.87 -1.13
CA SER A 174 11.34 -4.11 0.09
C SER A 174 10.02 -4.52 0.74
N ILE A 175 9.11 -5.11 -0.03
CA ILE A 175 7.79 -5.61 0.43
C ILE A 175 7.64 -7.13 0.26
N ARG A 176 8.62 -7.80 -0.36
CA ARG A 176 8.63 -9.24 -0.67
C ARG A 176 7.39 -9.71 -1.44
N ARG A 177 6.91 -8.88 -2.37
CA ARG A 177 5.74 -9.17 -3.22
C ARG A 177 6.09 -8.96 -4.69
N LEU A 178 5.88 -9.97 -5.53
CA LEU A 178 6.05 -9.87 -6.97
C LEU A 178 4.87 -9.09 -7.55
N ILE A 179 5.14 -7.91 -8.09
CA ILE A 179 4.14 -7.07 -8.77
C ILE A 179 4.74 -6.60 -10.08
N ASP A 180 4.12 -6.99 -11.20
CA ASP A 180 4.62 -6.64 -12.52
C ASP A 180 3.91 -5.39 -13.07
N TRP A 181 4.64 -4.28 -13.03
CA TRP A 181 4.23 -2.98 -13.58
C TRP A 181 4.77 -2.73 -14.99
N LYS A 182 5.49 -3.70 -15.58
CA LYS A 182 6.09 -3.57 -16.91
C LYS A 182 5.16 -4.09 -17.99
N ARG A 183 4.45 -5.19 -17.72
CA ARG A 183 3.51 -5.83 -18.66
C ARG A 183 2.06 -5.33 -18.52
N GLY A 184 1.75 -4.52 -17.51
CA GLY A 184 0.41 -3.99 -17.29
C GLY A 184 0.31 -3.07 -16.08
N ASP A 185 -0.91 -2.71 -15.71
CA ASP A 185 -1.21 -1.73 -14.65
C ASP A 185 -2.04 -2.31 -13.47
N PRO A 186 -1.45 -3.15 -12.61
CA PRO A 186 -0.37 -4.11 -12.84
C PRO A 186 -0.85 -5.34 -13.65
N TYR A 187 0.09 -6.12 -14.19
CA TYR A 187 -0.18 -7.32 -15.01
C TYR A 187 -0.89 -8.43 -14.23
N ILE A 188 -1.77 -9.16 -14.93
CA ILE A 188 -2.45 -10.36 -14.42
C ILE A 188 -1.65 -11.56 -14.93
N PHE A 189 -1.09 -12.35 -14.00
CA PHE A 189 -0.32 -13.54 -14.35
C PHE A 189 -1.23 -14.60 -14.97
N CYS A 190 -0.70 -15.30 -15.98
CA CYS A 190 -1.34 -16.43 -16.63
C CYS A 190 -0.47 -17.70 -16.45
N PHE A 191 -0.98 -18.86 -16.86
CA PHE A 191 -0.26 -20.13 -16.71
C PHE A 191 1.08 -20.16 -17.45
N SER A 192 1.23 -19.36 -18.51
CA SER A 192 2.50 -19.13 -19.20
C SER A 192 3.61 -18.59 -18.29
N ASP A 193 3.26 -17.92 -17.19
CA ASP A 193 4.19 -17.31 -16.24
C ASP A 193 4.56 -18.25 -15.08
N GLN A 194 4.11 -19.51 -15.09
CA GLN A 194 4.35 -20.46 -14.00
C GLN A 194 5.81 -20.53 -13.59
N ALA A 195 6.74 -20.55 -14.56
CA ALA A 195 8.17 -20.69 -14.30
C ALA A 195 8.74 -19.45 -13.58
N GLU A 196 8.25 -18.26 -13.91
CA GLU A 196 8.62 -17.02 -13.22
C GLU A 196 8.15 -17.06 -11.76
N LEU A 197 6.92 -17.51 -11.52
CA LEU A 197 6.35 -17.61 -10.18
C LEU A 197 7.08 -18.65 -9.32
N THR A 198 7.42 -19.82 -9.88
CA THR A 198 8.18 -20.86 -9.18
C THR A 198 9.58 -20.37 -8.79
N GLN A 199 10.27 -19.68 -9.71
CA GLN A 199 11.66 -19.22 -9.52
C GLN A 199 11.76 -17.94 -8.68
N SER A 200 10.66 -17.21 -8.51
CA SER A 200 10.64 -15.96 -7.74
C SER A 200 11.03 -16.18 -6.28
N ASN A 201 11.83 -15.25 -5.74
CA ASN A 201 12.19 -15.19 -4.32
C ASN A 201 11.21 -14.37 -3.48
N MET A 202 10.10 -13.90 -4.08
CA MET A 202 9.03 -13.18 -3.38
C MET A 202 8.15 -14.16 -2.59
N LEU A 203 7.46 -13.65 -1.57
CA LEU A 203 6.57 -14.46 -0.72
C LEU A 203 5.14 -14.47 -1.27
N PHE A 204 4.70 -13.34 -1.81
CA PHE A 204 3.40 -13.20 -2.45
C PHE A 204 3.55 -12.67 -3.87
N ALA A 205 2.51 -12.82 -4.68
CA ALA A 205 2.44 -12.26 -6.03
C ALA A 205 1.09 -11.58 -6.30
N ARG A 206 1.12 -10.62 -7.22
CA ARG A 206 0.01 -9.78 -7.68
C ARG A 206 0.15 -9.48 -9.18
N LYS A 207 -0.85 -9.66 -10.04
CA LYS A 207 -2.27 -9.99 -9.76
C LYS A 207 -2.67 -11.35 -10.30
N PHE A 208 -3.72 -11.90 -9.71
CA PHE A 208 -4.45 -13.06 -10.21
C PHE A 208 -5.94 -12.74 -10.38
N ASP A 209 -6.55 -13.27 -11.44
CA ASP A 209 -7.97 -13.13 -11.74
C ASP A 209 -8.49 -14.44 -12.36
N CYS A 210 -9.45 -15.08 -11.68
CA CYS A 210 -10.02 -16.36 -12.12
C CYS A 210 -10.81 -16.25 -13.42
N SER A 211 -11.26 -15.06 -13.80
CA SER A 211 -11.92 -14.82 -15.09
C SER A 211 -10.93 -14.72 -16.25
N VAL A 212 -9.64 -14.47 -15.97
CA VAL A 212 -8.57 -14.41 -16.96
C VAL A 212 -7.88 -15.77 -17.10
N ASP A 213 -7.42 -16.35 -15.99
CA ASP A 213 -6.79 -17.67 -15.99
C ASP A 213 -6.91 -18.34 -14.61
N ALA A 214 -7.81 -19.31 -14.49
CA ALA A 214 -7.97 -20.08 -13.25
C ALA A 214 -6.86 -21.13 -13.06
N ASN A 215 -6.24 -21.62 -14.14
CA ASN A 215 -5.26 -22.71 -14.05
C ASN A 215 -4.00 -22.26 -13.31
N ILE A 216 -3.58 -21.00 -13.48
CA ILE A 216 -2.44 -20.47 -12.73
C ILE A 216 -2.74 -20.33 -11.24
N ILE A 217 -3.98 -20.00 -10.88
CA ILE A 217 -4.41 -19.93 -9.47
C ILE A 217 -4.36 -21.33 -8.86
N ASP A 218 -4.93 -22.31 -9.55
CA ASP A 218 -4.90 -23.71 -9.10
C ASP A 218 -3.46 -24.22 -8.95
N TYR A 219 -2.57 -23.89 -9.88
CA TYR A 219 -1.15 -24.21 -9.80
C TYR A 219 -0.48 -23.57 -8.57
N VAL A 220 -0.69 -22.27 -8.34
CA VAL A 220 -0.10 -21.57 -7.18
C VAL A 220 -0.57 -22.19 -5.87
N VAL A 221 -1.87 -22.47 -5.75
CA VAL A 221 -2.47 -23.03 -4.52
C VAL A 221 -2.02 -24.47 -4.28
N SER A 222 -1.97 -25.31 -5.33
CA SER A 222 -1.63 -26.73 -5.19
C SER A 222 -0.13 -27.00 -5.09
N GLU A 223 0.70 -26.29 -5.85
CA GLU A 223 2.12 -26.61 -6.01
C GLU A 223 3.07 -25.67 -5.27
N LEU A 224 2.73 -24.38 -5.15
CA LEU A 224 3.63 -23.38 -4.54
C LEU A 224 3.27 -23.07 -3.08
N ALA A 225 1.99 -22.95 -2.75
CA ALA A 225 1.56 -22.62 -1.39
C ALA A 225 1.59 -23.83 -0.43
N CYS A 226 1.71 -25.06 -0.96
CA CYS A 226 1.78 -26.30 -0.17
C CYS A 226 3.20 -26.81 0.09
N LYS A 227 4.22 -26.27 -0.60
CA LYS A 227 5.63 -26.70 -0.50
C LYS A 227 6.49 -25.59 0.07
#